data_AF-A0A3D5R4J2-F1
#
_entry.id   AF-A0A3D5R4J2-F1
#
_cell.length_a   1.000
_cell.length_b   1.000
_cell.length_c   1.000
_cell.angle_alpha   90.00
_cell.angle_beta   90.00
_cell.angle_gamma   90.00
#
_symmetry.space_group_name_H-M   'P 1'
#
loop_
_entity.id
_entity.type
_entity.pdbx_description
1 polymer ?
#
loop_
_entity_poly.entity_id
_entity_poly.type
_entity_poly.pdbx_seq_one_letter_code
_entity_poly.pdbx_strand_id
1 'polypeptide(L)'
;MTKSYFGKKRVFIYALGLFLYALGIAVAAKTELGIAPVSTFPYALSFITPFSFGITTFFLTVTYILIQMILYGKDFEKRQYFQIVVGVMFSSFIDLSMYLVRGVNPEIYINRLLVLGIGCVILALGITLSVISNVVIPPAEGAIKAIA
;
A
#
# COMPACT_ATOMS: atom_id res chain seq x y z
N MET A 1 18.38 0.17 20.45
CA MET A 1 19.16 1.18 19.70
C MET A 1 18.22 2.08 18.91
N THR A 2 17.88 3.23 19.49
CA THR A 2 16.95 4.25 18.98
C THR A 2 17.76 5.41 18.39
N LYS A 3 18.06 5.38 17.08
CA LYS A 3 18.74 6.50 16.40
C LYS A 3 17.81 7.11 15.34
N SER A 4 17.24 8.26 15.71
CA SER A 4 16.71 9.35 14.88
C SER A 4 16.03 8.95 13.56
N TYR A 5 14.72 8.70 13.63
CA TYR A 5 13.89 8.14 12.54
C TYR A 5 13.31 9.18 11.55
N PHE A 6 13.50 10.49 11.77
CA PHE A 6 12.79 11.57 11.06
C PHE A 6 13.71 12.59 10.34
N GLY A 7 14.70 12.13 9.58
CA GLY A 7 15.39 13.01 8.64
C GLY A 7 14.45 13.42 7.50
N LYS A 8 14.30 14.72 7.19
CA LYS A 8 13.45 15.23 6.08
C LYS A 8 13.65 14.44 4.76
N LYS A 9 14.90 14.05 4.46
CA LYS A 9 15.26 13.23 3.29
C LYS A 9 14.65 11.83 3.32
N ARG A 10 14.59 11.15 4.48
CA ARG A 10 14.02 9.80 4.61
C ARG A 10 12.50 9.81 4.49
N VAL A 11 11.85 10.82 5.07
CA VAL A 11 10.40 10.99 4.95
C VAL A 11 10.01 11.25 3.48
N PHE A 12 10.80 12.05 2.77
CA PHE A 12 10.57 12.28 1.34
C PHE A 12 10.73 10.99 0.52
N ILE A 13 11.80 10.21 0.77
CA ILE A 13 12.01 8.91 0.11
C ILE A 13 10.88 7.93 0.44
N TYR A 14 10.38 7.93 1.68
CA TYR A 14 9.24 7.10 2.08
C TYR A 14 7.96 7.49 1.35
N ALA A 15 7.65 8.79 1.29
CA ALA A 15 6.47 9.30 0.59
C ALA A 15 6.54 8.98 -0.91
N LEU A 16 7.71 9.14 -1.52
CA LEU A 16 7.94 8.77 -2.92
C LEU A 16 7.79 7.25 -3.13
N GLY A 17 8.33 6.44 -2.23
CA GLY A 17 8.18 4.98 -2.26
C GLY A 17 6.72 4.55 -2.13
N LEU A 18 5.96 5.15 -1.20
CA LEU A 18 4.52 4.93 -1.05
C LEU A 18 3.72 5.31 -2.30
N PHE A 19 4.07 6.43 -2.93
CA PHE A 19 3.44 6.86 -4.17
C PHE A 19 3.71 5.88 -5.31
N LEU A 20 4.96 5.47 -5.51
CA LEU A 20 5.33 4.46 -6.50
C LEU A 20 4.66 3.11 -6.22
N TYR A 21 4.55 2.74 -4.94
CA TYR A 21 3.86 1.52 -4.54
C TYR A 21 2.38 1.59 -4.94
N ALA A 22 1.68 2.67 -4.59
CA ALA A 22 0.29 2.88 -4.99
C ALA A 22 0.12 2.90 -6.52
N LEU A 23 1.07 3.50 -7.25
CA LEU A 23 1.06 3.55 -8.71
C LEU A 23 1.22 2.16 -9.32
N GLY A 24 2.15 1.35 -8.81
CA GLY A 24 2.34 -0.03 -9.26
C GLY A 24 1.09 -0.88 -9.04
N ILE A 25 0.42 -0.73 -7.89
CA ILE A 25 -0.87 -1.40 -7.62
C ILE A 25 -1.94 -0.95 -8.62
N ALA A 26 -2.08 0.36 -8.86
CA ALA A 26 -3.08 0.89 -9.78
C ALA A 26 -2.86 0.40 -11.23
N VAL A 27 -1.60 0.35 -11.69
CA VAL A 27 -1.24 -0.20 -13.00
C VAL A 27 -1.57 -1.68 -13.07
N ALA A 28 -1.21 -2.47 -12.06
CA ALA A 28 -1.53 -3.90 -12.01
C ALA A 28 -3.04 -4.15 -12.01
N ALA A 29 -3.81 -3.37 -11.23
CA ALA A 29 -5.27 -3.47 -11.15
C ALA A 29 -5.95 -3.25 -12.51
N LYS A 30 -5.40 -2.37 -13.36
CA LYS A 30 -5.92 -2.10 -14.72
C LYS A 30 -5.70 -3.21 -15.73
N THR A 31 -4.86 -4.19 -15.43
CA THR A 31 -4.59 -5.30 -16.36
C THR A 31 -5.63 -6.42 -16.30
N GLU A 32 -6.46 -6.45 -15.25
CA GLU A 32 -7.43 -7.52 -14.96
C GLU A 32 -6.82 -8.93 -14.85
N LEU A 33 -5.49 -9.05 -14.83
CA LEU A 33 -4.76 -10.32 -14.72
C LEU A 33 -4.54 -10.76 -13.26
N GLY A 34 -4.94 -9.93 -12.31
CA GLY A 34 -4.76 -10.16 -10.88
C GLY A 34 -3.95 -9.05 -10.21
N ILE A 35 -4.05 -9.00 -8.88
CA ILE A 35 -3.43 -7.98 -8.02
C ILE A 35 -2.83 -8.69 -6.79
N ALA A 36 -1.93 -8.01 -6.09
CA ALA A 36 -1.34 -8.53 -4.86
C ALA A 36 -2.44 -8.94 -3.85
N PRO A 37 -2.35 -10.10 -3.17
CA PRO A 37 -3.40 -10.63 -2.30
C PRO A 37 -3.90 -9.66 -1.23
N VAL A 38 -2.99 -8.83 -0.68
CA VAL A 38 -3.29 -7.82 0.33
C VAL A 38 -4.23 -6.74 -0.20
N SER A 39 -4.15 -6.43 -1.51
CA SER A 39 -4.97 -5.42 -2.19
C SER A 39 -6.21 -6.00 -2.88
N THR A 40 -6.34 -7.32 -2.98
CA THR A 40 -7.47 -7.98 -3.63
C THR A 40 -8.79 -7.75 -2.90
N PHE A 41 -8.81 -7.87 -1.56
CA PHE A 41 -10.02 -7.63 -0.78
C PHE A 41 -10.56 -6.19 -0.87
N PRO A 42 -9.74 -5.13 -0.65
CA PRO A 42 -10.24 -3.77 -0.78
C PRO A 42 -10.65 -3.44 -2.22
N TYR A 43 -9.98 -4.04 -3.21
CA TYR A 43 -10.33 -3.87 -4.62
C TYR A 43 -11.68 -4.50 -4.94
N ALA A 44 -11.91 -5.75 -4.55
CA ALA A 44 -13.20 -6.42 -4.71
C ALA A 44 -14.32 -5.63 -4.01
N LEU A 45 -14.05 -5.12 -2.80
CA LEU A 45 -15.01 -4.32 -2.04
C LEU A 45 -15.35 -3.00 -2.75
N SER A 46 -14.40 -2.39 -3.48
CA SER A 46 -14.67 -1.17 -4.26
C SER A 46 -15.58 -1.38 -5.48
N PHE A 47 -15.81 -2.62 -5.93
CA PHE A 47 -16.83 -2.91 -6.96
C PHE A 47 -18.23 -3.09 -6.38
N ILE A 48 -18.33 -3.52 -5.12
CA ILE A 48 -19.61 -3.86 -4.48
C ILE A 48 -20.14 -2.67 -3.66
N THR A 49 -19.27 -1.74 -3.28
CA THR A 49 -19.60 -0.56 -2.48
C THR A 49 -19.42 0.73 -3.28
N PRO A 50 -20.10 1.84 -2.91
CA PRO A 50 -19.90 3.15 -3.57
C PRO A 50 -18.56 3.82 -3.19
N PHE A 51 -17.68 3.13 -2.46
CA PHE A 51 -16.44 3.68 -1.95
C PHE A 51 -15.27 3.46 -2.93
N SER A 52 -14.36 4.43 -2.99
CA SER A 52 -13.16 4.32 -3.81
C SER A 52 -12.23 3.21 -3.32
N PHE A 53 -11.35 2.75 -4.22
CA PHE A 53 -10.36 1.73 -3.88
C PHE A 53 -9.41 2.19 -2.77
N GLY A 54 -9.07 3.48 -2.73
CA GLY A 54 -8.32 4.07 -1.62
C GLY A 54 -9.10 3.97 -0.30
N ILE A 55 -10.36 4.37 -0.27
CA ILE A 55 -11.20 4.36 0.94
C ILE A 55 -11.38 2.94 1.49
N THR A 56 -11.66 1.96 0.62
CA THR A 56 -11.78 0.55 1.06
C THR A 56 -10.46 0.02 1.60
N THR A 57 -9.33 0.42 1.01
CA THR A 57 -7.98 0.09 1.51
C THR A 57 -7.71 0.72 2.87
N PHE A 58 -8.16 1.96 3.09
CA PHE A 58 -8.05 2.63 4.39
C PHE A 58 -8.86 1.90 5.47
N PHE A 59 -10.12 1.56 5.18
CA PHE A 59 -10.95 0.80 6.12
C PHE A 59 -10.29 -0.52 6.52
N LEU A 60 -9.77 -1.28 5.55
CA LEU A 60 -9.05 -2.52 5.85
C LEU A 60 -7.82 -2.28 6.72
N THR A 61 -7.06 -1.23 6.43
CA THR A 61 -5.89 -0.85 7.23
C THR A 61 -6.29 -0.59 8.68
N VAL A 62 -7.38 0.13 8.91
CA VAL A 62 -7.92 0.36 10.26
C VAL A 62 -8.37 -0.96 10.90
N THR A 63 -9.07 -1.84 10.17
CA THR A 63 -9.46 -3.16 10.66
C THR A 63 -8.25 -4.00 11.08
N TYR A 64 -7.18 -4.00 10.28
CA TYR A 64 -5.94 -4.70 10.66
C TYR A 64 -5.30 -4.13 11.92
N ILE A 65 -5.29 -2.80 12.08
CA ILE A 65 -4.77 -2.16 13.29
C ILE A 65 -5.62 -2.54 14.52
N LEU A 66 -6.94 -2.62 14.40
CA LEU A 66 -7.83 -3.07 15.47
C LEU A 66 -7.57 -4.54 15.84
N ILE A 67 -7.41 -5.41 14.85
CA ILE A 67 -7.05 -6.82 15.07
C ILE A 67 -5.70 -6.92 15.79
N GLN A 68 -4.70 -6.15 15.36
CA GLN A 68 -3.39 -6.09 16.02
C GLN A 68 -3.51 -5.58 17.47
N MET A 69 -4.38 -4.60 17.74
CA MET A 69 -4.62 -4.09 19.09
C MET A 69 -5.23 -5.16 20.00
N ILE A 70 -6.18 -5.96 19.48
CA ILE A 70 -6.79 -7.06 20.24
C ILE A 70 -5.77 -8.18 20.50
N LEU A 71 -4.94 -8.53 19.51
CA LEU A 71 -3.95 -9.60 19.62
C LEU A 71 -2.77 -9.22 20.54
N TYR A 72 -2.22 -8.00 20.42
CA TYR A 72 -1.06 -7.55 21.23
C TYR A 72 -1.45 -6.99 22.59
N GLY A 73 -2.70 -6.54 22.77
CA GLY A 73 -3.19 -6.01 24.04
C GLY A 73 -2.32 -4.87 24.59
N LYS A 74 -1.57 -5.16 25.67
CA LYS A 74 -0.71 -4.17 26.37
C LYS A 74 0.65 -3.93 25.70
N ASP A 75 1.09 -4.83 24.83
CA ASP A 75 2.36 -4.70 24.11
C ASP A 75 2.21 -3.97 22.77
N PHE A 76 1.07 -3.29 22.58
CA PHE A 76 0.79 -2.51 21.38
C PHE A 76 1.81 -1.37 21.23
N GLU A 77 2.66 -1.48 20.21
CA GLU A 77 3.71 -0.49 19.98
C GLU A 77 3.08 0.85 19.59
N LYS A 78 3.54 1.95 20.22
CA LYS A 78 3.12 3.31 19.86
C LYS A 78 3.36 3.67 18.38
N ARG A 79 4.21 2.90 17.67
CA ARG A 79 4.44 3.04 16.22
C ARG A 79 3.22 2.67 15.37
N GLN A 80 2.34 1.79 15.85
CA GLN A 80 1.15 1.36 15.10
C GLN A 80 0.14 2.51 14.91
N TYR A 81 0.13 3.52 15.78
CA TYR A 81 -0.69 4.73 15.56
C TYR A 81 -0.25 5.52 14.32
N PHE A 82 1.05 5.51 13.97
CA PHE A 82 1.53 6.12 12.74
C PHE A 82 1.04 5.39 11.48
N GLN A 83 0.67 4.10 11.59
CA GLN A 83 0.11 3.37 10.46
C GLN A 83 -1.24 3.93 10.02
N ILE A 84 -2.01 4.55 10.92
CA ILE A 84 -3.25 5.23 10.54
C ILE A 84 -2.94 6.42 9.62
N VAL A 85 -1.99 7.28 10.01
CA VAL A 85 -1.58 8.45 9.21
C VAL A 85 -1.03 8.01 7.86
N VAL A 86 -0.15 7.02 7.86
CA VAL A 86 0.40 6.43 6.63
C VAL A 86 -0.70 5.80 5.78
N GLY A 87 -1.67 5.11 6.39
CA GLY A 87 -2.83 4.52 5.72
C GLY A 87 -3.70 5.56 5.01
N VAL A 88 -3.92 6.73 5.62
CA VAL A 88 -4.62 7.86 4.97
C VAL A 88 -3.81 8.39 3.78
N MET A 89 -2.49 8.55 3.93
CA MET A 89 -1.65 8.99 2.83
C MET A 89 -1.64 7.98 1.68
N PHE A 90 -1.51 6.70 2.01
CA PHE A 90 -1.45 5.61 1.03
C PHE A 90 -2.76 5.44 0.27
N SER A 91 -3.89 5.45 0.97
CA SER A 91 -5.22 5.43 0.34
C SER A 91 -5.44 6.60 -0.61
N SER A 92 -5.04 7.80 -0.22
CA SER A 92 -5.09 8.98 -1.09
C SER A 92 -4.22 8.82 -2.33
N PHE A 93 -3.03 8.22 -2.18
CA PHE A 93 -2.14 7.93 -3.32
C PHE A 93 -2.69 6.83 -4.24
N ILE A 94 -3.42 5.84 -3.72
CA ILE A 94 -4.11 4.84 -4.53
C ILE A 94 -5.15 5.52 -5.42
N ASP A 95 -6.02 6.36 -4.84
CA ASP A 95 -7.05 7.06 -5.61
C ASP A 95 -6.45 7.99 -6.66
N LEU A 96 -5.40 8.74 -6.29
CA LEU A 96 -4.65 9.57 -7.23
C LEU A 96 -4.03 8.72 -8.36
N SER A 97 -3.44 7.58 -8.02
CA SER A 97 -2.81 6.69 -8.99
C SER A 97 -3.84 6.07 -9.94
N MET A 98 -4.99 5.64 -9.41
CA MET A 98 -6.11 5.14 -10.22
C MET A 98 -6.64 6.21 -11.17
N TYR A 99 -6.68 7.47 -10.74
CA TYR A 99 -7.02 8.60 -11.61
C TYR A 99 -5.98 8.83 -12.71
N LEU A 100 -4.69 8.81 -12.37
CA LEU A 100 -3.59 9.00 -13.34
C LEU A 100 -3.56 7.89 -14.40
N VAL A 101 -3.80 6.65 -13.98
CA VAL A 101 -3.73 5.46 -14.84
C VAL A 101 -5.09 5.16 -15.51
N ARG A 102 -6.10 6.05 -15.38
CA ARG A 102 -7.44 5.84 -15.95
C ARG A 102 -7.43 5.59 -17.47
N GLY A 103 -6.48 6.19 -18.19
CA GLY A 103 -6.34 6.08 -19.63
C GLY A 103 -5.64 4.80 -20.11
N VAL A 104 -5.12 3.99 -19.20
CA VAL A 104 -4.44 2.74 -19.52
C VAL A 104 -5.48 1.62 -19.53
N ASN A 105 -5.96 1.26 -20.71
CA ASN A 105 -6.86 0.12 -20.93
C ASN A 105 -6.23 -0.83 -21.96
N PRO A 106 -5.43 -1.82 -21.51
CA PRO A 106 -4.86 -2.81 -22.40
C PRO A 106 -5.93 -3.80 -22.88
N GLU A 107 -6.32 -3.71 -24.15
CA GLU A 107 -7.32 -4.61 -24.76
C GLU A 107 -6.74 -5.98 -25.12
N ILE A 108 -5.49 -6.01 -25.60
CA ILE A 108 -4.82 -7.24 -26.04
C ILE A 108 -4.14 -7.93 -24.85
N TYR A 109 -4.29 -9.24 -24.73
CA TYR A 109 -3.70 -10.05 -23.63
C TYR A 109 -2.19 -9.83 -23.47
N ILE A 110 -1.43 -9.78 -24.57
CA ILE A 110 0.02 -9.51 -24.55
C ILE A 110 0.31 -8.13 -23.95
N ASN A 111 -0.48 -7.10 -24.30
CA ASN A 111 -0.34 -5.76 -23.74
C ASN A 111 -0.69 -5.75 -22.24
N ARG A 112 -1.70 -6.52 -21.80
CA ARG A 112 -2.01 -6.69 -20.37
C ARG A 112 -0.80 -7.25 -19.62
N LEU A 113 -0.12 -8.23 -20.20
CA LEU A 113 1.04 -8.91 -19.59
C LEU A 113 2.26 -7.97 -19.50
N LEU A 114 2.51 -7.16 -20.53
CA LEU A 114 3.56 -6.14 -20.52
C LEU A 114 3.29 -5.03 -19.49
N VAL A 115 2.04 -4.52 -19.46
CA VAL A 115 1.63 -3.50 -18.49
C VAL A 115 1.70 -4.04 -17.06
N LEU A 116 1.33 -5.30 -16.85
CA LEU A 116 1.46 -5.98 -15.55
C LEU A 116 2.94 -6.07 -15.14
N GLY A 117 3.82 -6.47 -16.07
CA GLY A 117 5.26 -6.53 -15.83
C GLY A 117 5.83 -5.17 -15.40
N ILE A 118 5.44 -4.09 -16.09
CA ILE A 118 5.82 -2.72 -15.72
C ILE A 118 5.27 -2.36 -14.34
N GLY A 119 4.00 -2.67 -14.07
CA GLY A 119 3.36 -2.47 -12.77
C GLY A 119 4.11 -3.17 -11.64
N CYS A 120 4.52 -4.42 -11.86
CA CYS A 120 5.31 -5.20 -10.90
C CYS A 120 6.69 -4.59 -10.63
N VAL A 121 7.39 -4.08 -11.65
CA VAL A 121 8.69 -3.41 -11.47
C VAL A 121 8.52 -2.13 -10.65
N ILE A 122 7.53 -1.30 -10.99
CA ILE A 122 7.24 -0.06 -10.26
C ILE A 122 6.86 -0.36 -8.81
N LEU A 123 6.01 -1.37 -8.60
CA LEU A 123 5.60 -1.84 -7.28
C LEU A 123 6.81 -2.31 -6.46
N ALA A 124 7.68 -3.13 -7.02
CA ALA A 124 8.89 -3.62 -6.35
C ALA A 124 9.83 -2.48 -5.96
N LEU A 125 10.01 -1.49 -6.84
CA LEU A 125 10.79 -0.28 -6.54
C LEU A 125 10.16 0.54 -5.41
N GLY A 126 8.84 0.73 -5.45
CA GLY A 126 8.09 1.46 -4.41
C GLY A 126 8.22 0.80 -3.03
N ILE A 127 8.03 -0.52 -2.95
CA ILE A 127 8.22 -1.30 -1.72
C ILE A 127 9.65 -1.14 -1.21
N THR A 128 10.64 -1.35 -2.08
CA THR A 128 12.06 -1.27 -1.69
C THR A 128 12.43 0.10 -1.11
N LEU A 129 11.99 1.19 -1.74
CA LEU A 129 12.20 2.55 -1.24
C LEU A 129 11.49 2.78 0.09
N SER A 130 10.28 2.27 0.24
CA SER A 130 9.51 2.39 1.47
C SER A 130 10.21 1.68 2.64
N VAL A 131 10.76 0.48 2.41
CA VAL A 131 11.48 -0.33 3.41
C VAL A 131 12.81 0.30 3.79
N ILE A 132 13.61 0.76 2.81
CA ILE A 132 14.93 1.37 3.06
C ILE A 132 14.81 2.66 3.90
N SER A 133 13.71 3.39 3.73
CA SER A 133 13.49 4.63 4.48
C SER A 133 13.35 4.41 5.99
N ASN A 134 12.97 3.19 6.42
CA ASN A 134 12.81 2.77 7.82
C ASN A 134 11.95 3.73 8.67
N VAL A 135 10.98 4.41 8.05
CA VAL A 135 10.12 5.42 8.71
C VAL A 135 8.97 4.74 9.45
N VAL A 136 8.14 3.97 8.74
CA VAL A 136 7.06 3.14 9.30
C VAL A 136 7.03 1.83 8.52
N ILE A 137 7.07 0.71 9.24
CA ILE A 137 6.94 -0.63 8.65
C ILE A 137 5.47 -0.80 8.24
N PRO A 138 5.16 -1.17 6.98
CA PRO A 138 3.80 -1.47 6.54
C PRO A 138 3.08 -2.43 7.50
N PRO A 139 1.76 -2.29 7.70
CA PRO A 139 1.02 -3.06 8.70
C PRO A 139 1.21 -4.58 8.60
N ALA A 140 1.26 -5.09 7.36
CA ALA A 140 1.46 -6.52 7.09
C ALA A 140 2.87 -7.02 7.48
N GLU A 141 3.90 -6.24 7.21
CA GLU A 141 5.29 -6.59 7.54
C GLU A 141 5.57 -6.43 9.04
N GLY A 142 4.90 -5.48 9.69
CA GLY A 142 4.93 -5.31 11.15
C GLY A 142 4.36 -6.52 11.89
N ALA A 143 3.26 -7.09 11.37
CA ALA A 143 2.67 -8.31 11.94
C ALA A 143 3.60 -9.53 11.83
N ILE A 144 4.24 -9.73 10.67
CA ILE A 144 5.17 -10.85 10.46
C ILE A 144 6.38 -10.72 11.40
N LYS A 145 6.95 -9.51 11.51
CA LYS A 145 8.11 -9.24 12.36
C LYS A 145 7.82 -9.40 13.86
N ALA A 146 6.56 -9.30 14.25
CA ALA A 146 6.18 -9.41 15.64
C ALA A 146 5.72 -10.84 16.03
N ILE A 147 5.63 -11.75 15.06
CA ILE A 147 5.41 -13.19 15.25
C ILE A 147 6.75 -13.97 15.17
N ALA A 148 7.73 -13.49 14.40
CA ALA A 148 9.06 -14.09 14.24
C ALA A 148 10.09 -13.51 15.22
#